data_AF-A0A2A4EWJ8-F1
#
_entry.id   AF-A0A2A4EWJ8-F1
#
_cell.length_a   1.000
_cell.length_b   1.000
_cell.length_c   1.000
_cell.angle_alpha   90.00
_cell.angle_beta   90.00
_cell.angle_gamma   90.00
#
_symmetry.space_group_name_H-M   'P 1'
#
loop_
_entity.id
_entity.type
_entity.pdbx_description
1 polymer ?
#
loop_
_entity_poly.entity_id
_entity_poly.type
_entity_poly.pdbx_seq_one_letter_code
_entity_poly.pdbx_strand_id
1 'polypeptide(L)'
;MSSYKDLLAQREKLEKQIEEAKAREYAEVLNEIKQKMTDYGITLAELGGGRGKHAKAGRPRAGVAPKYRDPDSGSTWSGRGKPPRWIAGLDREKFLIQK
;
A
#
# COMPACT_ATOMS: atom_id res chain seq x y z
N MET A 1 -13.74 32.35 45.69
CA MET A 1 -14.29 31.91 44.39
C MET A 1 -13.24 32.20 43.35
N SER A 2 -12.96 31.27 42.42
CA SER A 2 -12.03 31.53 41.32
C SER A 2 -12.54 32.73 40.50
N SER A 3 -11.65 33.67 40.18
CA SER A 3 -12.02 34.83 39.35
C SER A 3 -12.42 34.36 37.95
N TYR A 4 -13.27 35.12 37.27
CA TYR A 4 -13.62 34.87 35.88
C TYR A 4 -12.36 34.73 34.98
N LYS A 5 -11.30 35.51 35.27
CA LYS A 5 -10.01 35.39 34.57
C LYS A 5 -9.28 34.08 34.88
N ASP A 6 -9.36 33.60 36.11
CA ASP A 6 -8.72 32.34 36.51
C ASP A 6 -9.41 31.14 35.85
N LEU A 7 -10.74 31.17 35.74
CA LEU A 7 -11.53 30.15 35.04
C LEU A 7 -11.20 30.10 33.54
N LEU A 8 -10.98 31.24 32.89
CA LEU A 8 -10.54 31.29 31.49
C LEU A 8 -9.14 30.71 31.29
N ALA A 9 -8.19 31.05 32.16
CA ALA A 9 -6.84 30.51 32.09
C ALA A 9 -6.81 28.98 32.32
N GLN A 10 -7.64 28.48 33.24
CA GLN A 10 -7.82 27.04 33.46
C GLN A 10 -8.41 26.34 32.23
N ARG A 11 -9.38 26.96 31.56
CA ARG A 11 -9.98 26.41 30.34
C ARG A 11 -8.96 26.29 29.21
N GLU A 12 -8.15 27.32 28.97
CA GLU A 12 -7.11 27.28 27.92
C GLU A 12 -6.10 26.16 28.19
N LYS A 13 -5.69 26.00 29.46
CA LYS A 13 -4.77 24.94 29.87
C LYS A 13 -5.39 23.55 29.64
N LEU A 14 -6.65 23.37 29.99
CA LEU A 14 -7.38 22.12 29.76
C LEU A 14 -7.55 21.82 28.27
N GLU A 15 -7.87 22.83 27.45
CA GLU A 15 -7.98 22.67 25.99
C GLU A 15 -6.64 22.20 25.39
N LYS A 16 -5.51 22.78 25.80
CA LYS A 16 -4.17 22.31 25.36
C LYS A 16 -3.91 20.86 25.75
N GLN A 17 -4.25 20.48 26.98
CA GLN A 17 -4.08 19.11 27.46
C GLN A 17 -4.96 18.12 26.70
N ILE A 18 -6.20 18.52 26.37
CA ILE A 18 -7.12 17.71 25.58
C ILE A 18 -6.57 17.48 24.17
N GLU A 19 -6.08 18.53 23.51
CA GLU A 19 -5.53 18.40 22.15
C GLU A 19 -4.26 17.56 22.14
N GLU A 20 -3.39 17.70 23.15
CA GLU A 20 -2.20 16.86 23.28
C GLU A 20 -2.57 15.39 23.52
N ALA A 21 -3.56 15.12 24.38
CA ALA A 21 -4.07 13.78 24.62
C ALA A 21 -4.67 13.16 23.35
N LYS A 22 -5.51 13.90 22.62
CA LYS A 22 -6.08 13.48 21.34
C LYS A 22 -5.00 13.17 20.31
N ALA A 23 -3.97 14.00 20.19
CA ALA A 23 -2.90 13.78 19.22
C ALA A 23 -2.12 12.49 19.52
N ARG A 24 -1.87 12.22 20.80
CA ARG A 24 -1.23 10.98 21.26
C ARG A 24 -2.10 9.75 20.98
N GLU A 25 -3.36 9.78 21.40
CA GLU A 25 -4.31 8.68 21.16
C GLU A 25 -4.51 8.43 19.65
N TYR A 26 -4.63 9.50 18.86
CA TYR A 26 -4.77 9.39 17.41
C TYR A 26 -3.54 8.73 16.77
N ALA A 27 -2.33 9.10 17.18
CA ALA A 27 -1.10 8.50 16.67
C ALA A 27 -0.97 7.02 17.05
N GLU A 28 -1.36 6.66 18.27
CA GLU A 28 -1.37 5.28 18.75
C GLU A 28 -2.36 4.42 17.95
N VAL A 29 -3.61 4.88 17.82
CA VAL A 29 -4.66 4.21 17.03
C VAL A 29 -4.24 4.09 15.57
N LEU A 30 -3.63 5.13 14.98
CA LEU A 30 -3.14 5.08 13.60
C LEU A 30 -2.07 4.00 13.42
N ASN A 31 -1.15 3.86 14.37
CA ASN A 31 -0.11 2.84 14.33
C ASN A 31 -0.71 1.44 14.50
N GLU A 32 -1.67 1.25 15.41
CA GLU A 32 -2.38 -0.01 15.58
C GLU A 32 -3.13 -0.42 14.30
N ILE A 33 -3.82 0.53 13.65
CA ILE A 33 -4.50 0.29 12.37
C ILE A 33 -3.49 -0.09 11.29
N LYS A 34 -2.33 0.59 11.20
CA LYS A 34 -1.28 0.25 10.24
C LYS A 34 -0.69 -1.14 10.49
N GLN A 35 -0.47 -1.52 11.75
CA GLN A 35 -0.01 -2.86 12.10
C GLN A 35 -1.04 -3.91 11.69
N LYS A 36 -2.30 -3.73 12.09
CA LYS A 36 -3.40 -4.61 11.67
C LYS A 36 -3.53 -4.69 10.15
N MET A 37 -3.39 -3.58 9.45
CA MET A 37 -3.37 -3.58 7.98
C MET A 37 -2.24 -4.44 7.41
N THR A 38 -1.06 -4.41 8.04
CA THR A 38 0.10 -5.21 7.60
C THR A 38 -0.10 -6.69 7.91
N ASP A 39 -0.54 -7.02 9.13
CA ASP A 39 -0.70 -8.40 9.60
C ASP A 39 -1.78 -9.15 8.82
N TYR A 40 -2.89 -8.47 8.53
CA TYR A 40 -4.03 -9.05 7.79
C TYR A 40 -3.97 -8.76 6.29
N GLY A 41 -2.97 -8.01 5.81
CA GLY A 41 -2.84 -7.62 4.41
C GLY A 41 -3.98 -6.73 3.90
N ILE A 42 -4.64 -5.97 4.79
CA ILE A 42 -5.76 -5.10 4.46
C ILE A 42 -5.23 -3.84 3.78
N THR A 43 -5.79 -3.53 2.62
CA THR A 43 -5.41 -2.34 1.86
C THR A 43 -6.35 -1.18 2.12
N LEU A 44 -5.87 0.06 1.95
CA LEU A 44 -6.71 1.27 2.03
C LEU A 44 -7.94 1.22 1.11
N ALA A 45 -7.84 0.50 -0.02
CA ALA A 45 -8.93 0.29 -0.96
C ALA A 45 -10.09 -0.53 -0.35
N GLU A 46 -9.81 -1.45 0.57
CA GLU A 46 -10.82 -2.26 1.26
C GLU A 46 -11.51 -1.47 2.39
N LEU A 47 -10.80 -0.54 3.03
CA LEU A 47 -11.38 0.36 4.05
C LEU A 47 -12.26 1.46 3.44
N GLY A 48 -11.94 1.92 2.23
CA GLY A 48 -12.64 3.02 1.55
C GLY A 48 -14.05 2.70 1.02
N GLY A 49 -14.66 1.57 1.41
CA GLY A 49 -16.03 1.20 1.01
C GLY A 49 -16.21 0.88 -0.48
N GLY A 50 -15.13 0.92 -1.27
CA GLY A 50 -15.14 0.57 -2.67
C GLY A 50 -15.26 -0.94 -2.81
N ARG A 51 -16.44 -1.44 -3.17
CA ARG A 51 -16.62 -2.74 -3.86
C ARG A 51 -15.96 -2.71 -5.25
N GLY A 52 -14.68 -2.35 -5.30
CA GLY A 52 -13.86 -2.28 -6.50
C GLY A 52 -13.02 -3.54 -6.58
N LYS A 53 -13.63 -4.59 -7.18
CA LYS A 53 -12.97 -5.73 -7.84
C LYS A 53 -11.68 -6.20 -7.18
N HIS A 54 -11.73 -7.32 -6.45
CA HIS A 54 -10.64 -8.28 -6.25
C HIS A 54 -9.33 -7.95 -6.99
N ALA A 55 -8.57 -6.97 -6.52
CA ALA A 55 -7.14 -6.93 -6.79
C ALA A 55 -6.62 -7.97 -5.83
N LYS A 56 -6.31 -9.16 -6.35
CA LYS A 56 -5.84 -10.30 -5.57
C LYS A 56 -4.61 -9.88 -4.74
N ALA A 57 -4.84 -9.42 -3.51
CA ALA A 57 -3.90 -9.53 -2.41
C ALA A 57 -3.81 -11.01 -2.05
N GLY A 58 -3.15 -11.77 -2.94
CA GLY A 58 -3.16 -13.21 -2.93
C GLY A 58 -1.75 -13.72 -3.09
N ARG A 59 -0.92 -13.55 -2.05
CA ARG A 59 0.43 -14.14 -1.91
C ARG A 59 1.41 -13.61 -2.98
N PRO A 60 2.71 -13.51 -2.71
CA PRO A 60 3.66 -13.53 -3.83
C PRO A 60 3.55 -14.94 -4.42
N ARG A 61 2.63 -15.16 -5.36
CA ARG A 61 2.77 -16.27 -6.29
C ARG A 61 4.10 -15.99 -6.94
N ALA A 62 5.10 -16.81 -6.66
CA ALA A 62 6.38 -16.80 -7.37
C ALA A 62 6.05 -16.70 -8.85
N GLY A 63 6.14 -15.47 -9.38
CA GLY A 63 5.95 -15.21 -10.79
C GLY A 63 7.01 -16.05 -11.46
N VAL A 64 6.60 -16.94 -12.36
CA VAL A 64 7.55 -17.70 -13.17
C VAL A 64 8.52 -16.67 -13.75
N ALA A 65 9.80 -16.83 -13.42
CA ALA A 65 10.82 -15.85 -13.77
C ALA A 65 10.68 -15.50 -15.26
N PRO A 66 10.68 -14.20 -15.62
CA PRO A 66 10.61 -13.82 -17.01
C PRO A 66 11.75 -14.51 -17.77
N LYS A 67 11.42 -15.28 -18.80
CA LYS A 67 12.39 -16.03 -19.61
C LYS A 67 12.87 -15.21 -20.80
N TYR A 68 12.04 -14.28 -21.26
CA TYR A 68 12.31 -13.43 -22.41
C TYR A 68 12.11 -11.95 -22.06
N ARG A 69 12.95 -11.06 -22.63
CA ARG A 69 12.88 -9.60 -22.50
C ARG A 69 13.05 -8.94 -23.87
N ASP A 70 12.22 -7.95 -24.10
CA ASP A 70 12.30 -7.06 -25.26
C ASP A 70 13.44 -6.03 -25.06
N PRO A 71 14.44 -5.95 -25.95
CA PRO A 71 15.50 -4.93 -25.87
C PRO A 71 14.96 -3.51 -26.09
N ASP A 72 13.88 -3.34 -26.85
CA ASP A 72 13.37 -2.02 -27.23
C ASP A 72 12.43 -1.42 -26.16
N SER A 73 11.44 -2.19 -25.70
CA SER A 73 10.47 -1.70 -24.69
C SER A 73 10.80 -2.10 -23.26
N GLY A 74 11.73 -3.03 -23.05
CA GLY A 74 11.99 -3.62 -21.74
C GLY A 74 10.88 -4.55 -21.22
N SER A 75 9.84 -4.81 -22.02
CA SER A 75 8.76 -5.73 -21.68
C SER A 75 9.29 -7.15 -21.48
N THR A 76 8.73 -7.89 -20.52
CA THR A 76 9.18 -9.27 -20.22
C THR A 76 8.06 -10.28 -20.40
N TRP A 77 8.43 -11.51 -20.76
CA TRP A 77 7.50 -12.62 -20.95
C TRP A 77 8.06 -13.91 -20.35
N SER A 78 7.25 -14.60 -19.55
CA SER A 78 7.63 -15.84 -18.86
C SER A 78 7.61 -17.08 -19.77
N GLY A 79 7.25 -16.94 -21.04
CA GLY A 79 7.13 -18.06 -21.98
C GLY A 79 5.88 -18.91 -21.81
N ARG A 80 5.01 -18.58 -20.86
CA ARG A 80 3.70 -19.21 -20.67
C ARG A 80 2.58 -18.35 -21.27
N GLY A 81 1.63 -18.98 -21.94
CA GLY A 81 0.46 -18.32 -22.54
C GLY A 81 0.72 -17.78 -23.95
N LYS A 82 -0.12 -16.84 -24.39
CA LYS A 82 -0.01 -16.23 -25.72
C LYS A 82 1.22 -15.31 -25.77
N PRO A 83 2.11 -15.46 -26.77
CA PRO A 83 3.28 -14.60 -26.90
C PRO A 83 2.88 -13.14 -27.18
N PRO A 84 3.55 -12.16 -26.55
CA PRO A 84 3.43 -10.74 -26.90
C PRO A 84 3.83 -10.46 -28.35
N ARG A 85 3.33 -9.36 -28.92
CA ARG A 85 3.57 -8.99 -30.33
C ARG A 85 5.07 -8.82 -30.68
N TRP A 86 5.89 -8.41 -29.71
CA TRP A 86 7.33 -8.18 -29.91
C TRP A 86 8.16 -9.47 -30.00
N ILE A 87 7.64 -10.62 -29.56
CA ILE A 87 8.31 -11.93 -29.68
C ILE A 87 7.52 -12.92 -30.56
N ALA A 88 6.26 -12.61 -30.87
CA ALA A 88 5.40 -13.45 -31.69
C ALA A 88 5.92 -13.50 -33.14
N GLY A 89 6.35 -14.69 -33.59
CA GLY A 89 6.85 -14.90 -34.95
C GLY A 89 8.33 -14.57 -35.16
N LEU A 90 9.04 -14.13 -34.12
CA LEU A 90 10.47 -13.87 -34.14
C LEU A 90 11.25 -14.99 -33.44
N ASP A 91 12.55 -15.05 -33.69
CA ASP A 91 13.46 -15.99 -33.04
C ASP A 91 13.58 -15.66 -31.55
N ARG A 92 13.04 -16.56 -30.72
CA ARG A 92 12.84 -16.36 -29.29
C ARG A 92 14.15 -16.40 -28.50
N GLU A 93 15.18 -17.04 -29.05
CA GLU A 93 16.49 -17.16 -28.40
C GLU A 93 17.18 -15.81 -28.24
N LYS A 94 16.92 -14.88 -29.17
CA LYS A 94 17.49 -13.51 -29.15
C LYS A 94 16.98 -12.66 -27.99
N PHE A 95 15.81 -13.01 -27.47
CA PHE A 95 15.16 -12.29 -26.38
C PHE A 95 15.36 -12.98 -25.04
N LEU A 96 16.14 -14.07 -24.98
CA LEU A 96 16.30 -14.85 -23.76
C LEU A 96 17.04 -14.03 -22.70
N ILE A 97 16.40 -13.84 -21.54
CA ILE A 97 17.09 -13.40 -20.33
C ILE A 97 17.82 -14.65 -19.85
N GLN A 98 19.09 -14.81 -20.22
CA GLN A 98 19.89 -15.95 -19.75
C GLN A 98 19.76 -16.10 -18.22
N LYS A 99 19.78 -17.35 -17.77
CA LYS A 99 19.75 -17.69 -16.34
C LYS A 99 21.15 -17.60 -15.74
#